data_AF-A0A0C9XV47-F1
#
_entry.id   AF-A0A0C9XV47-F1
#
_cell.length_a   1.000
_cell.length_b   1.000
_cell.length_c   1.000
_cell.angle_alpha   90.00
_cell.angle_beta   90.00
_cell.angle_gamma   90.00
#
_symmetry.space_group_name_H-M   'P 1'
#
loop_
_entity.id
_entity.type
_entity.pdbx_description
1 polymer ?
#
loop_
_entity_poly.entity_id
_entity_poly.type
_entity_poly.pdbx_seq_one_letter_code
_entity_poly.pdbx_strand_id
1 'polypeptide(L)' 'VLLHHGLFPASPSQPRIAVSVELLAFYRSLFERSCDAVNALASALNSHYIRRGFRVSG' A
#
# COMPACT_ATOMS: atom_id res chain seq x y z
N VAL A 1 -25.14 9.95 6.52
CA VAL A 1 -24.68 11.37 6.50
C VAL A 1 -23.19 11.48 6.19
N LEU A 2 -22.27 10.97 7.01
CA LEU A 2 -20.80 11.12 6.78
C LEU A 2 -20.32 10.68 5.39
N LEU A 3 -20.72 9.48 4.93
CA LEU A 3 -20.34 8.98 3.59
C LEU A 3 -20.85 9.88 2.45
N HIS A 4 -22.03 10.50 2.62
CA HIS A 4 -22.57 11.46 1.64
C HIS A 4 -21.75 12.75 1.58
N HIS A 5 -20.99 13.06 2.64
CA HIS A 5 -20.04 14.17 2.67
C HIS A 5 -18.60 13.71 2.37
N GLY A 6 -18.40 12.50 1.85
CA GLY A 6 -17.07 11.98 1.52
C GLY A 6 -16.21 11.64 2.75
N LEU A 7 -16.83 11.38 3.90
CA LEU A 7 -16.15 11.04 5.15
C LEU A 7 -16.45 9.60 5.60
N PHE A 8 -15.41 8.89 6.02
CA PHE A 8 -15.49 7.54 6.58
C PHE A 8 -15.22 7.57 8.10
N PRO A 9 -16.07 6.97 8.95
CA PRO A 9 -15.85 6.97 10.39
C PRO A 9 -14.59 6.18 10.76
N ALA A 10 -13.74 6.71 11.65
CA ALA A 10 -12.45 6.09 11.97
C ALA A 10 -12.60 4.81 12.83
N SER A 11 -13.40 4.85 13.89
CA SER A 11 -13.68 3.68 14.74
C SER A 11 -14.92 3.91 15.60
N PRO A 12 -15.71 2.86 15.94
CA PRO A 12 -16.78 2.96 16.93
C PRO A 12 -16.31 3.47 18.30
N SER A 13 -15.06 3.20 18.69
CA SER A 13 -14.46 3.68 19.93
C SER A 13 -13.97 5.14 19.86
N GLN A 14 -13.95 5.75 18.68
CA GLN A 14 -13.50 7.11 18.44
C GLN A 14 -14.61 7.94 17.77
N PRO A 15 -15.70 8.23 18.50
CA PRO A 15 -16.79 9.03 17.95
C PRO A 15 -16.29 10.43 17.58
N ARG A 16 -16.87 10.98 16.49
CA ARG A 16 -16.52 12.29 15.89
C ARG A 16 -15.19 12.36 15.15
N ILE A 17 -14.46 11.25 15.03
CA ILE A 17 -13.30 11.16 14.13
C ILE A 17 -13.74 10.53 12.82
N ALA A 18 -13.47 11.21 11.71
CA ALA A 18 -13.71 10.71 10.37
C ALA A 18 -12.54 11.06 9.43
N VAL A 19 -12.33 10.22 8.42
CA VAL A 19 -11.25 10.33 7.44
C VAL A 19 -11.86 10.59 6.07
N SER A 20 -11.24 11.43 5.25
CA SER A 20 -11.70 11.63 3.87
C SER A 20 -11.63 10.33 3.06
N VAL A 21 -12.71 10.02 2.36
CA VAL A 21 -12.80 8.89 1.44
C VAL A 21 -11.83 9.06 0.27
N GLU A 22 -11.65 10.29 -0.23
CA GLU A 22 -10.67 10.59 -1.28
C GLU A 22 -9.23 10.37 -0.79
N LEU A 23 -8.94 10.72 0.47
CA LEU A 23 -7.64 10.44 1.07
C LEU A 23 -7.39 8.93 1.18
N LEU A 24 -8.39 8.14 1.56
CA LEU A 24 -8.29 6.68 1.60
C LEU A 24 -8.08 6.08 0.20
N ALA A 25 -8.77 6.60 -0.82
CA ALA A 25 -8.60 6.18 -2.21
C ALA A 25 -7.19 6.51 -2.73
N PHE A 26 -6.67 7.70 -2.43
CA PHE A 26 -5.29 8.08 -2.72
C PHE A 26 -4.28 7.19 -1.99
N TYR A 27 -4.47 6.94 -0.70
CA TYR A 27 -3.56 6.07 0.06
C TYR A 27 -3.54 4.65 -0.50
N ARG A 28 -4.70 4.13 -0.93
CA ARG A 28 -4.79 2.83 -1.60
C ARG A 28 -3.99 2.81 -2.90
N SER A 29 -4.15 3.80 -3.77
CA SER A 29 -3.40 3.84 -5.03
C SER A 29 -1.89 3.99 -4.80
N LEU A 30 -1.51 4.81 -3.82
CA LEU A 30 -0.10 4.96 -3.40
C LEU A 30 0.46 3.64 -2.88
N PHE A 31 -0.29 2.92 -2.04
CA PHE A 31 0.11 1.63 -1.49
C PHE A 31 0.31 0.61 -2.61
N GLU A 32 -0.65 0.47 -3.52
CA GLU A 32 -0.56 -0.43 -4.68
C GLU A 32 0.68 -0.14 -5.53
N ARG A 33 0.92 1.13 -5.89
CA ARG A 33 2.11 1.54 -6.66
C ARG A 33 3.42 1.30 -5.89
N SER A 34 3.41 1.50 -4.58
CA SER A 34 4.60 1.27 -3.73
C SER A 34 4.93 -0.22 -3.63
N CYS A 35 3.93 -1.08 -3.47
CA CYS A 35 4.11 -2.54 -3.52
C CYS A 35 4.68 -2.98 -4.86
N ASP A 36 4.14 -2.47 -5.97
CA ASP A 36 4.67 -2.77 -7.31
C ASP A 36 6.15 -2.37 -7.43
N ALA A 37 6.53 -1.20 -6.93
CA ALA A 37 7.92 -0.73 -6.95
C ALA A 37 8.85 -1.61 -6.11
N VAL A 38 8.45 -1.99 -4.90
CA VAL A 38 9.23 -2.88 -4.02
C VAL A 38 9.37 -4.27 -4.65
N ASN A 39 8.29 -4.81 -5.21
CA ASN A 39 8.30 -6.11 -5.91
C ASN A 39 9.20 -6.09 -7.15
N ALA A 40 9.15 -5.01 -7.93
CA ALA A 40 10.02 -4.83 -9.09
C ALA A 40 11.50 -4.78 -8.67
N LEU A 41 11.81 -4.05 -7.58
CA LEU A 41 13.16 -3.99 -7.02
C LEU A 41 13.62 -5.38 -6.54
N ALA A 42 12.80 -6.08 -5.77
CA ALA A 42 13.12 -7.42 -5.27
C ALA A 42 13.37 -8.40 -6.43
N SER A 43 12.54 -8.36 -7.48
CA SER A 43 12.72 -9.17 -8.69
C SER A 43 14.00 -8.84 -9.45
N ALA A 44 14.33 -7.54 -9.60
CA ALA A 44 15.55 -7.08 -10.23
C ALA A 44 16.79 -7.53 -9.45
N LEU A 45 16.77 -7.42 -8.12
CA LEU A 45 17.83 -7.89 -7.24
C LEU A 45 17.98 -9.41 -7.34
N ASN A 46 16.90 -10.18 -7.25
CA ASN A 46 16.93 -11.63 -7.39
C ASN A 46 17.57 -12.04 -8.73
N SER A 47 17.13 -11.41 -9.83
CA SER A 47 17.71 -11.63 -11.16
C SER A 47 19.19 -11.26 -11.22
N HIS A 48 19.59 -10.15 -10.58
CA HIS A 48 20.97 -9.71 -10.50
C HIS A 48 21.86 -10.71 -9.74
N TYR A 49 21.39 -11.21 -8.60
CA TYR A 49 22.13 -12.16 -7.77
C TYR A 49 22.22 -13.55 -8.41
N ILE A 50 21.12 -14.06 -8.99
CA ILE A 50 21.11 -15.33 -9.73
C ILE A 50 22.12 -15.30 -10.88
N ARG A 51 22.18 -14.21 -11.65
CA ARG A 51 23.17 -14.05 -12.74
C ARG A 51 24.62 -14.12 -12.25
N ARG A 52 24.87 -13.82 -10.98
CA ARG A 52 26.21 -13.89 -10.36
C ARG A 52 26.48 -15.22 -9.64
N GLY A 53 25.58 -16.19 -9.77
CA GLY A 53 25.73 -17.53 -9.19
C GLY A 53 25.23 -17.66 -7.75
N PHE A 54 24.68 -16.59 -7.16
CA PHE A 54 24.05 -16.67 -5.84
C PHE A 54 22.67 -17.29 -5.96
N ARG A 55 22.39 -18.33 -5.18
CA ARG A 55 21.06 -18.95 -5.10
C ARG A 55 20.34 -18.38 -3.88
N VAL A 56 19.10 -17.93 -4.05
CA VAL A 56 18.22 -17.65 -2.92
C VAL A 56 17.84 -19.01 -2.33
N SER A 57 18.35 -19.32 -1.15
CA SER A 57 17.91 -20.48 -0.37
C SER A 57 16.56 -20.12 0.24
N GLY A 58 15.50 -20.84 -0.15
CA GLY A 58 14.18 -20.76 0.47
C GLY A 58 14.11 -21.52 1.77
#